data_AF-A0A8S4H334-F1
#
_entry.id   AF-A0A8S4H334-F1
#
_cell.length_a   1.000
_cell.length_b   1.000
_cell.length_c   1.000
_cell.angle_alpha   90.00
_cell.angle_beta   90.00
_cell.angle_gamma   90.00
#
_symmetry.space_group_name_H-M   'P 1'
#
loop_
_entity.id
_entity.type
_entity.pdbx_description
1 polymer ?
#
loop_
_entity_poly.entity_id
_entity_poly.type
_entity_poly.pdbx_seq_one_letter_code
_entity_poly.pdbx_strand_id
1 'polypeptide(L)'
;MDATRGVAETLTAALRALCHPDEAHAVWRSQLFAGIPEDLVPPFRPFMTNSHDGVREMVQEYNRCSQPRHAADTRRAPVLDGADVTRLYTHIPHGDDDVNGRGLINRVCHYISLVHSVNHPGERLYLHLRRGLDDPAWSWLPHDANPEEAWAEDDPRRNFYVPGLPLLHELVRFLVTNSHVYFGVEMVYRQRAGVPMGLSCSPYFADVYMFMCELDFLLQFRNRWEESGDLAWLSVLSRFRFVRRYMDDNLSVGNPWYRYFISNPRPPLPPDTPPSISHALPSLRNIYPPCLSLVLDRPSDPLDGVTFLDLRVRPHPHYPAYLLVSHYDKRSDFPSLDVIQYPHITSALMRKHLYNIIYTEHIRIASQVTDRDSYVHALAAKIRYMIHERGYDRTRLYRQHRTACLKHAVPHFAPATPEGVHDLVVREVARLDAARAPANHAYPVDRTRHAPSYHAPALAAWLSAISP
;
A
#
# COMPACT_ATOMS: atom_id res chain seq x y z
N MET A 1 7.01 -24.65 7.25
CA MET A 1 6.30 -23.58 6.51
C MET A 1 5.02 -23.15 7.22
N ASP A 2 4.49 -23.97 8.14
CA ASP A 2 3.16 -23.75 8.71
C ASP A 2 3.13 -22.75 9.88
N ALA A 3 4.23 -22.64 10.65
CA ALA A 3 4.35 -21.61 11.70
C ALA A 3 4.34 -20.18 11.13
N THR A 4 5.03 -19.94 10.01
CA THR A 4 5.06 -18.64 9.32
C THR A 4 3.69 -18.27 8.74
N ARG A 5 2.91 -19.26 8.32
CA ARG A 5 1.54 -19.08 7.82
C ARG A 5 0.59 -18.70 8.93
N GLY A 6 0.61 -19.41 10.06
CA GLY A 6 -0.23 -19.10 11.22
C GLY A 6 0.01 -17.70 11.80
N VAL A 7 1.28 -17.30 11.96
CA VAL A 7 1.63 -15.92 12.37
C VAL A 7 1.11 -14.89 11.37
N ALA A 8 1.29 -15.14 10.06
CA ALA A 8 0.82 -14.24 9.02
C ALA A 8 -0.70 -14.13 9.00
N GLU A 9 -1.45 -15.22 9.20
CA GLU A 9 -2.92 -15.22 9.27
C GLU A 9 -3.44 -14.44 10.48
N THR A 10 -2.84 -14.61 11.67
CA THR A 10 -3.20 -13.83 12.87
C THR A 10 -2.88 -12.34 12.71
N LEU A 11 -1.69 -12.01 12.21
CA LEU A 11 -1.31 -10.61 11.93
C LEU A 11 -2.17 -9.99 10.83
N THR A 12 -2.55 -10.77 9.81
CA THR A 12 -3.46 -10.32 8.75
C THR A 12 -4.84 -10.02 9.30
N ALA A 13 -5.41 -10.88 10.15
CA ALA A 13 -6.71 -10.64 10.78
C ALA A 13 -6.68 -9.38 11.66
N ALA A 14 -5.60 -9.22 12.44
CA ALA A 14 -5.37 -8.05 13.29
C ALA A 14 -5.24 -6.74 12.50
N LEU A 15 -4.43 -6.76 11.42
CA LEU A 15 -4.23 -5.60 10.55
C LEU A 15 -5.47 -5.30 9.72
N ARG A 16 -6.23 -6.32 9.30
CA ARG A 16 -7.50 -6.15 8.57
C ARG A 16 -8.56 -5.44 9.40
N ALA A 17 -8.68 -5.76 10.69
CA ALA A 17 -9.57 -5.04 11.61
C ALA A 17 -9.23 -3.55 11.70
N LEU A 18 -7.96 -3.18 11.51
CA LEU A 18 -7.50 -1.78 11.47
C LEU A 18 -7.56 -1.16 10.07
N CYS A 19 -7.76 -1.94 9.01
CA CYS A 19 -7.88 -1.45 7.63
C CYS A 19 -9.32 -1.28 7.16
N HIS A 20 -10.27 -1.98 7.78
CA HIS A 20 -11.67 -1.84 7.40
C HIS A 20 -12.16 -0.44 7.83
N PRO A 21 -12.60 0.44 6.91
CA PRO A 21 -12.85 1.85 7.21
C PRO A 21 -13.79 2.09 8.39
N ASP A 22 -14.84 1.27 8.51
CA ASP A 22 -15.87 1.42 9.55
C ASP A 22 -15.41 0.89 10.92
N GLU A 23 -14.70 -0.24 10.95
CA GLU A 23 -14.20 -0.85 12.18
C GLU A 23 -12.98 -0.08 12.71
N ALA A 24 -12.09 0.32 11.80
CA ALA A 24 -10.94 1.16 12.10
C ALA A 24 -11.39 2.50 12.70
N HIS A 25 -12.40 3.16 12.12
CA HIS A 25 -12.90 4.42 12.68
C HIS A 25 -13.43 4.24 14.10
N ALA A 26 -14.17 3.17 14.40
CA ALA A 26 -14.68 2.91 15.75
C ALA A 26 -13.55 2.64 16.76
N VAL A 27 -12.52 1.87 16.36
CA VAL A 27 -11.34 1.58 17.19
C VAL A 27 -10.51 2.85 17.41
N TRP A 28 -10.21 3.61 16.35
CA TRP A 28 -9.46 4.86 16.46
C TRP A 28 -10.24 5.92 17.24
N ARG A 29 -11.55 5.97 17.12
CA ARG A 29 -12.40 6.86 17.93
C ARG A 29 -12.33 6.51 19.40
N SER A 30 -12.43 5.23 19.76
CA SER A 30 -12.31 4.81 21.18
C SER A 30 -10.89 4.99 21.73
N GLN A 31 -9.85 4.90 20.88
CA GLN A 31 -8.45 4.95 21.33
C GLN A 31 -7.78 6.33 21.22
N LEU A 32 -8.15 7.18 20.27
CA LEU A 32 -7.56 8.52 20.11
C LEU A 32 -8.48 9.65 20.55
N PHE A 33 -9.80 9.43 20.48
CA PHE A 33 -10.78 10.50 20.65
C PHE A 33 -11.84 10.20 21.71
N ALA A 34 -11.59 9.24 22.60
CA ALA A 34 -12.46 9.00 23.74
C ALA A 34 -12.59 10.27 24.59
N GLY A 35 -13.82 10.66 24.90
CA GLY A 35 -14.11 11.87 25.67
C GLY A 35 -14.12 13.18 24.87
N ILE A 36 -13.82 13.15 23.56
CA ILE A 36 -13.97 14.32 22.69
C ILE A 36 -15.39 14.33 22.09
N PRO A 37 -16.10 15.47 22.12
CA PRO A 37 -17.38 15.62 21.43
C PRO A 37 -17.31 15.21 19.96
N GLU A 38 -18.36 14.52 19.49
CA GLU A 38 -18.39 13.90 18.16
C GLU A 38 -18.22 14.90 17.01
N ASP A 39 -18.75 16.10 17.20
CA ASP A 39 -18.68 17.22 16.25
C ASP A 39 -17.27 17.81 16.09
N LEU A 40 -16.37 17.54 17.04
CA LEU A 40 -15.00 18.03 17.04
C LEU A 40 -13.98 17.03 16.48
N VAL A 41 -14.40 15.77 16.29
CA VAL A 41 -13.51 14.69 15.81
C VAL A 41 -13.77 14.47 14.33
N PRO A 42 -12.85 14.85 13.43
CA PRO A 42 -12.98 14.50 12.03
C PRO A 42 -12.83 12.98 11.87
N PRO A 43 -13.45 12.39 10.83
CA PRO A 43 -13.24 10.98 10.53
C PRO A 43 -11.75 10.73 10.32
N PHE A 44 -11.16 9.92 11.20
CA PHE A 44 -9.74 9.58 11.15
C PHE A 44 -9.58 8.18 10.57
N ARG A 45 -8.67 8.04 9.62
CA ARG A 45 -8.28 6.75 9.03
C ARG A 45 -6.81 6.49 9.35
N PRO A 46 -6.41 5.23 9.57
CA PRO A 46 -5.00 4.88 9.73
C PRO A 46 -4.18 5.35 8.52
N PHE A 47 -2.87 5.56 8.74
CA PHE A 47 -1.98 5.91 7.64
C PHE A 47 -1.92 4.77 6.63
N MET A 48 -1.88 3.53 7.10
CA MET A 48 -1.84 2.36 6.23
C MET A 48 -3.01 2.32 5.24
N THR A 49 -2.68 2.16 3.97
CA THR A 49 -3.63 1.96 2.88
C THR A 49 -3.23 0.74 2.08
N ASN A 50 -4.20 -0.01 1.57
CA ASN A 50 -3.96 -1.21 0.77
C ASN A 50 -4.51 -1.08 -0.66
N SER A 51 -5.02 0.10 -1.03
CA SER A 51 -5.66 0.31 -2.32
C SER A 51 -5.48 1.73 -2.83
N HIS A 52 -5.42 1.85 -4.15
CA HIS A 52 -5.47 3.13 -4.85
C HIS A 52 -6.80 3.87 -4.57
N ASP A 53 -7.90 3.14 -4.35
CA ASP A 53 -9.20 3.71 -3.97
C ASP A 53 -9.08 4.53 -2.66
N GLY A 54 -8.34 4.03 -1.67
CA GLY A 54 -8.13 4.73 -0.40
C GLY A 54 -7.39 6.06 -0.55
N VAL A 55 -6.51 6.17 -1.56
CA VAL A 55 -5.82 7.42 -1.92
C VAL A 55 -6.77 8.37 -2.63
N ARG A 56 -7.54 7.88 -3.62
CA ARG A 56 -8.54 8.68 -4.33
C ARG A 56 -9.58 9.25 -3.37
N GLU A 57 -10.13 8.43 -2.48
CA GLU A 57 -11.11 8.86 -1.47
C GLU A 57 -10.54 9.92 -0.53
N MET A 58 -9.30 9.74 -0.07
CA MET A 58 -8.61 10.75 0.73
C MET A 58 -8.50 12.08 -0.02
N VAL A 59 -8.11 12.05 -1.30
CA VAL A 59 -7.99 13.26 -2.11
C VAL A 59 -9.36 13.92 -2.35
N GLN A 60 -10.41 13.13 -2.59
CA GLN A 60 -11.77 13.64 -2.71
C GLN A 60 -12.27 14.26 -1.40
N GLU A 61 -11.96 13.66 -0.25
CA GLU A 61 -12.23 14.23 1.06
C GLU A 61 -11.46 15.53 1.28
N TYR A 62 -10.16 15.56 0.96
CA TYR A 62 -9.36 16.77 1.01
C TYR A 62 -9.99 17.89 0.17
N ASN A 63 -10.35 17.59 -1.08
CA ASN A 63 -10.98 18.57 -1.98
C ASN A 63 -12.32 19.07 -1.45
N ARG A 64 -13.11 18.25 -0.74
CA ARG A 64 -14.35 18.67 -0.08
C ARG A 64 -14.08 19.59 1.11
N CYS A 65 -13.08 19.28 1.92
CA CYS A 65 -12.69 20.12 3.06
C CYS A 65 -12.03 21.44 2.65
N SER A 66 -11.33 21.44 1.53
CA SER A 66 -10.56 22.58 0.99
C SER A 66 -11.39 23.47 0.06
N GLN A 67 -12.72 23.30 0.00
CA GLN A 67 -13.59 24.17 -0.78
C GLN A 67 -13.45 25.62 -0.27
N PRO A 68 -12.96 26.54 -1.11
CA PRO A 68 -12.75 27.92 -0.70
C PRO A 68 -14.10 28.56 -0.41
N ARG A 69 -14.27 29.12 0.79
CA ARG A 69 -15.47 29.91 1.14
C ARG A 69 -15.61 31.18 0.28
N HIS A 70 -14.51 31.62 -0.36
CA HIS A 70 -14.46 32.78 -1.24
C HIS A 70 -13.49 32.59 -2.42
N ALA A 71 -13.84 33.13 -3.60
CA ALA A 71 -13.06 33.02 -4.84
C ALA A 71 -11.60 33.55 -4.77
N ALA A 72 -11.27 34.35 -3.75
CA ALA A 72 -9.92 34.90 -3.53
C ALA A 72 -8.93 33.92 -2.88
N ASP A 73 -9.41 32.84 -2.26
CA ASP A 73 -8.61 31.84 -1.52
C ASP A 73 -8.03 30.74 -2.45
N THR A 74 -8.15 30.93 -3.76
CA THR A 74 -7.87 29.96 -4.82
C THR A 74 -6.40 29.81 -5.20
N ARG A 75 -5.48 30.53 -4.53
CA ARG A 75 -4.14 30.80 -5.12
C ARG A 75 -3.00 29.90 -4.66
N ARG A 76 -3.13 29.12 -3.58
CA ARG A 76 -2.00 28.34 -3.06
C ARG A 76 -2.22 26.84 -3.22
N ALA A 77 -1.32 26.21 -3.97
CA ALA A 77 -1.24 24.76 -4.04
C ALA A 77 -0.99 24.18 -2.64
N PRO A 78 -1.64 23.06 -2.27
CA PRO A 78 -1.38 22.42 -1.00
C PRO A 78 0.04 21.87 -0.96
N VAL A 79 0.59 21.76 0.26
CA VAL A 79 1.87 21.07 0.46
C VAL A 79 1.66 19.59 0.15
N LEU A 80 2.37 19.08 -0.84
CA LEU A 80 2.41 17.66 -1.17
C LEU A 80 3.79 17.13 -0.84
N ASP A 81 3.85 16.10 -0.01
CA ASP A 81 5.10 15.41 0.33
C ASP A 81 4.94 13.92 0.02
N GLY A 82 5.79 13.40 -0.87
CA GLY A 82 6.07 11.98 -1.01
C GLY A 82 7.29 11.64 -0.16
N ALA A 83 7.32 10.46 0.44
CA ALA A 83 8.50 10.03 1.18
C ALA A 83 8.65 8.51 1.19
N ASP A 84 9.88 8.04 1.02
CA ASP A 84 10.23 6.63 1.09
C ASP A 84 10.94 6.34 2.41
N VAL A 85 10.43 5.36 3.15
CA VAL A 85 11.05 4.91 4.40
C VAL A 85 12.22 4.00 4.06
N THR A 86 13.42 4.57 4.11
CA THR A 86 14.62 3.78 3.85
C THR A 86 15.01 2.96 5.07
N ARG A 87 15.79 1.91 4.84
CA ARG A 87 16.45 1.11 5.89
C ARG A 87 15.50 0.28 6.77
N LEU A 88 14.21 0.21 6.46
CA LEU A 88 13.22 -0.66 7.10
C LEU A 88 13.70 -2.11 7.19
N TYR A 89 14.23 -2.62 6.08
CA TYR A 89 14.71 -4.00 5.97
C TYR A 89 16.14 -4.21 6.45
N THR A 90 16.84 -3.17 6.93
CA THR A 90 18.28 -3.30 7.23
C THR A 90 18.73 -2.71 8.57
N HIS A 91 18.01 -1.77 9.18
CA HIS A 91 18.52 -1.02 10.35
C HIS A 91 17.62 -1.06 11.59
N ILE A 92 16.46 -1.72 11.55
CA ILE A 92 15.63 -1.89 12.75
C ILE A 92 16.33 -2.86 13.71
N PRO A 93 16.61 -2.49 14.96
CA PRO A 93 17.18 -3.44 15.92
C PRO A 93 16.19 -4.59 16.19
N HIS A 94 16.66 -5.83 16.28
CA HIS A 94 15.77 -6.99 16.42
C HIS A 94 15.13 -7.11 17.81
N GLY A 95 15.84 -6.81 18.90
CA GLY A 95 15.25 -6.79 20.25
C GLY A 95 16.30 -6.91 21.35
N ASP A 96 17.30 -7.78 21.18
CA ASP A 96 18.36 -7.98 22.18
C ASP A 96 19.31 -6.76 22.29
N ASP A 97 19.39 -5.95 21.23
CA ASP A 97 20.22 -4.73 21.17
C ASP A 97 19.41 -3.44 21.43
N ASP A 98 18.12 -3.54 21.78
CA ASP A 98 17.22 -2.40 21.90
C ASP A 98 16.91 -2.04 23.36
N VAL A 99 17.57 -1.01 23.86
CA VAL A 99 17.46 -0.50 25.24
C VAL A 99 16.08 0.11 25.54
N ASN A 100 15.25 0.40 24.53
CA ASN A 100 14.02 1.19 24.69
C ASN A 100 12.72 0.45 24.34
N GLY A 101 12.74 -0.85 24.07
CA GLY A 101 11.54 -1.62 23.69
C GLY A 101 10.96 -1.27 22.31
N ARG A 102 11.72 -0.59 21.45
CA ARG A 102 11.38 -0.17 20.09
C ARG A 102 11.90 -1.08 18.98
N GLY A 103 12.51 -2.20 19.32
CA GLY A 103 13.00 -3.21 18.39
C GLY A 103 11.87 -3.99 17.74
N LEU A 104 12.18 -4.65 16.62
CA LEU A 104 11.19 -5.32 15.79
C LEU A 104 10.36 -6.35 16.58
N ILE A 105 11.04 -7.22 17.34
CA ILE A 105 10.38 -8.29 18.12
C ILE A 105 9.45 -7.67 19.17
N ASN A 106 9.95 -6.69 19.94
CA ASN A 106 9.17 -6.05 20.99
C ASN A 106 7.91 -5.38 20.43
N ARG A 107 8.03 -4.65 19.31
CA ARG A 107 6.89 -3.99 18.67
C ARG A 107 5.86 -4.98 18.14
N VAL A 108 6.30 -6.02 17.44
CA VAL A 108 5.40 -7.03 16.87
C VAL A 108 4.69 -7.82 17.98
N CYS A 109 5.41 -8.28 18.99
CA CYS A 109 4.81 -9.00 20.12
C CYS A 109 3.86 -8.11 20.93
N HIS A 110 4.21 -6.83 21.12
CA HIS A 110 3.33 -5.88 21.80
C HIS A 110 2.03 -5.66 21.03
N TYR A 111 2.11 -5.51 19.71
CA TYR A 111 0.93 -5.39 18.86
C TYR A 111 0.03 -6.63 18.94
N ILE A 112 0.61 -7.84 18.83
CA ILE A 112 -0.13 -9.10 18.96
C ILE A 112 -0.86 -9.17 20.31
N SER A 113 -0.17 -8.82 21.40
CA SER A 113 -0.75 -8.78 22.75
C SER A 113 -1.88 -7.74 22.86
N LEU A 114 -1.71 -6.57 22.26
CA LEU A 114 -2.74 -5.52 22.24
C LEU A 114 -4.00 -6.01 21.52
N VAL A 115 -3.86 -6.57 20.33
CA VAL A 115 -4.97 -7.11 19.54
C VAL A 115 -5.69 -8.21 20.30
N HIS A 116 -4.95 -9.11 20.94
CA HIS A 116 -5.53 -10.14 21.79
C HIS A 116 -6.39 -9.53 22.91
N SER A 117 -5.86 -8.54 23.63
CA SER A 117 -6.57 -7.91 24.75
C SER A 117 -7.85 -7.18 24.34
N VAL A 118 -7.91 -6.66 23.11
CA VAL A 118 -9.03 -5.86 22.61
C VAL A 118 -10.10 -6.74 21.97
N ASN A 119 -9.71 -7.67 21.10
CA ASN A 119 -10.66 -8.45 20.28
C ASN A 119 -11.15 -9.72 20.97
N HIS A 120 -10.38 -10.24 21.93
CA HIS A 120 -10.62 -11.54 22.57
C HIS A 120 -10.58 -11.42 24.11
N PRO A 121 -11.35 -10.48 24.71
CA PRO A 121 -11.32 -10.27 26.15
C PRO A 121 -11.85 -11.52 26.88
N GLY A 122 -11.01 -12.12 27.72
CA GLY A 122 -11.39 -13.34 28.46
C GLY A 122 -11.30 -14.63 27.65
N GLU A 123 -10.69 -14.61 26.47
CA GLU A 123 -10.31 -15.81 25.72
C GLU A 123 -8.80 -16.05 25.81
N ARG A 124 -8.35 -17.23 25.40
CA ARG A 124 -6.93 -17.61 25.27
C ARG A 124 -6.70 -18.18 23.88
N LEU A 125 -5.60 -17.79 23.25
CA LEU A 125 -5.17 -18.38 21.99
C LEU A 125 -4.60 -19.78 22.26
N TYR A 126 -4.99 -20.75 21.45
CA TYR A 126 -4.37 -22.07 21.42
C TYR A 126 -3.97 -22.44 20.00
N LEU A 127 -2.83 -23.11 19.89
CA LEU A 127 -2.45 -23.83 18.67
C LEU A 127 -2.86 -25.30 18.84
N HIS A 128 -3.72 -25.77 17.93
CA HIS A 128 -4.12 -27.16 17.82
C HIS A 128 -3.23 -27.86 16.80
N LEU A 129 -2.53 -28.90 17.26
CA LEU A 129 -1.69 -29.76 16.42
C LEU A 129 -2.28 -31.15 16.38
N ARG A 130 -2.52 -31.69 15.18
CA ARG A 130 -3.06 -33.02 14.98
C ARG A 130 -1.99 -33.99 14.49
N ARG A 131 -1.74 -35.05 15.24
CA ARG A 131 -0.69 -36.06 14.95
C ARG A 131 -1.00 -36.78 13.64
N GLY A 132 -0.12 -36.60 12.65
CA GLY A 132 -0.23 -37.23 11.32
C GLY A 132 -0.96 -36.41 10.26
N LEU A 133 -1.33 -35.17 10.57
CA LEU A 133 -1.82 -34.19 9.59
C LEU A 133 -0.91 -32.95 9.65
N ASP A 134 -0.43 -32.50 8.50
CA ASP A 134 0.49 -31.35 8.38
C ASP A 134 -0.23 -29.99 8.43
N ASP A 135 -1.42 -29.90 9.03
CA ASP A 135 -2.24 -28.69 9.05
C ASP A 135 -2.51 -28.20 10.48
N PRO A 136 -1.63 -27.35 11.04
CA PRO A 136 -1.84 -26.77 12.37
C PRO A 136 -2.93 -25.69 12.31
N ALA A 137 -3.88 -25.73 13.24
CA ALA A 137 -4.97 -24.76 13.32
C ALA A 137 -4.85 -23.86 14.57
N TRP A 138 -5.03 -22.55 14.38
CA TRP A 138 -5.08 -21.58 15.48
C TRP A 138 -6.53 -21.32 15.86
N SER A 139 -6.81 -21.21 17.16
CA SER A 139 -8.17 -20.96 17.62
C SER A 139 -8.21 -20.26 18.97
N TRP A 140 -9.22 -19.42 19.12
CA TRP A 140 -9.53 -18.72 20.36
C TRP A 140 -10.52 -19.54 21.17
N LEU A 141 -10.23 -19.77 22.44
CA LEU A 141 -11.13 -20.45 23.37
C LEU A 141 -11.40 -19.57 24.59
N PRO A 142 -12.61 -19.60 25.18
CA PRO A 142 -12.87 -18.97 26.46
C PRO A 142 -11.84 -19.37 27.53
N HIS A 143 -11.52 -18.47 28.45
CA HIS A 143 -10.51 -18.70 29.48
C HIS A 143 -10.83 -19.90 30.40
N ASP A 144 -12.11 -20.20 30.58
CA ASP A 144 -12.65 -21.33 31.33
C ASP A 144 -12.87 -22.59 30.50
N ALA A 145 -12.74 -22.51 29.16
CA ALA A 145 -12.90 -23.66 28.31
C ALA A 145 -11.75 -24.66 28.49
N ASN A 146 -12.11 -25.94 28.63
CA ASN A 146 -11.16 -27.04 28.54
C ASN A 146 -10.81 -27.29 27.06
N PRO A 147 -9.56 -27.08 26.62
CA PRO A 147 -9.18 -27.30 25.22
C PRO A 147 -9.41 -28.74 24.75
N GLU A 148 -9.32 -29.71 25.66
CA GLU A 148 -9.55 -31.13 25.35
C GLU A 148 -11.03 -31.41 25.04
N GLU A 149 -11.96 -30.65 25.66
CA GLU A 149 -13.40 -30.79 25.44
C GLU A 149 -13.88 -30.02 24.19
N ALA A 150 -13.30 -28.85 23.93
CA ALA A 150 -13.66 -28.01 22.78
C ALA A 150 -13.39 -28.68 21.42
N TRP A 151 -12.49 -29.67 21.39
CA TRP A 151 -12.12 -30.44 20.20
C TRP A 151 -12.24 -31.95 20.39
N ALA A 152 -13.14 -32.38 21.29
CA ALA A 152 -13.33 -33.77 21.67
C ALA A 152 -13.85 -34.70 20.56
N GLU A 153 -14.24 -34.18 19.39
CA GLU A 153 -14.76 -34.98 18.27
C GLU A 153 -13.69 -35.89 17.62
N ASP A 154 -12.41 -35.65 17.89
CA ASP A 154 -11.29 -36.40 17.30
C ASP A 154 -10.40 -37.06 18.37
N ASP A 155 -9.95 -38.30 18.10
CA ASP A 155 -9.09 -39.15 18.96
C ASP A 155 -8.13 -38.32 19.86
N PRO A 156 -8.44 -38.17 21.17
CA PRO A 156 -7.73 -37.25 22.06
C PRO A 156 -6.24 -37.60 22.25
N ARG A 157 -5.81 -38.80 21.85
CA ARG A 157 -4.40 -39.22 21.87
C ARG A 157 -3.58 -38.64 20.72
N ARG A 158 -4.21 -37.93 19.79
CA ARG A 158 -3.59 -37.33 18.59
C ARG A 158 -3.57 -35.81 18.61
N ASN A 159 -4.16 -35.16 19.60
CA ASN A 159 -4.28 -33.71 19.66
C ASN A 159 -3.31 -33.13 20.69
N PHE A 160 -2.53 -32.12 20.31
CA PHE A 160 -1.72 -31.33 21.23
C PHE A 160 -2.23 -29.88 21.25
N TYR A 161 -2.22 -29.30 22.45
CA TYR A 161 -2.67 -27.93 22.69
C TYR A 161 -1.52 -27.14 23.30
N VAL A 162 -1.12 -26.06 22.64
CA VAL A 162 -0.05 -25.18 23.14
C VAL A 162 -0.63 -23.80 23.37
N PRO A 163 -0.37 -23.16 24.54
CA PRO A 163 -0.72 -21.75 24.75
C PRO A 163 -0.16 -20.91 23.61
N GLY A 164 -1.06 -20.33 22.83
CA GLY A 164 -0.75 -19.77 21.53
C GLY A 164 0.00 -18.45 21.61
N LEU A 165 -0.31 -17.59 22.58
CA LEU A 165 0.31 -16.26 22.66
C LEU A 165 1.80 -16.30 23.07
N PRO A 166 2.21 -17.03 24.14
CA PRO A 166 3.64 -17.21 24.44
C PRO A 166 4.38 -17.92 23.32
N LEU A 167 3.78 -18.95 22.72
CA LEU A 167 4.36 -19.64 21.56
C LEU A 167 4.54 -18.69 20.38
N LEU A 168 3.56 -17.85 20.09
CA LEU A 168 3.61 -16.89 18.99
C LEU A 168 4.73 -15.86 19.19
N HIS A 169 4.93 -15.39 20.43
CA HIS A 169 6.07 -14.53 20.75
C HIS A 169 7.43 -15.23 20.52
N GLU A 170 7.55 -16.49 20.95
CA GLU A 170 8.77 -17.27 20.69
C GLU A 170 8.99 -17.54 19.20
N LEU A 171 7.93 -17.80 18.43
CA LEU A 171 8.00 -17.97 16.98
C LEU A 171 8.44 -16.67 16.29
N VAL A 172 7.89 -15.52 16.67
CA VAL A 172 8.33 -14.20 16.15
C VAL A 172 9.81 -13.98 16.47
N ARG A 173 10.23 -14.21 17.71
CA ARG A 173 11.64 -14.09 18.11
C ARG A 173 12.52 -15.02 17.28
N PHE A 174 12.13 -16.29 17.15
CA PHE A 174 12.88 -17.28 16.40
C PHE A 174 13.03 -16.86 14.94
N LEU A 175 11.94 -16.50 14.27
CA LEU A 175 11.94 -16.10 12.86
C LEU A 175 12.80 -14.86 12.61
N VAL A 176 12.68 -13.84 13.47
CA VAL A 176 13.45 -12.60 13.33
C VAL A 176 14.94 -12.84 13.58
N THR A 177 15.28 -13.55 14.66
CA THR A 177 16.68 -13.72 15.06
C THR A 177 17.43 -14.80 14.28
N ASN A 178 16.75 -15.78 13.67
CA ASN A 178 17.37 -16.90 12.96
C ASN A 178 17.26 -16.79 11.43
N SER A 179 17.16 -15.58 10.91
CA SER A 179 17.15 -15.34 9.47
C SER A 179 18.56 -15.38 8.88
N HIS A 180 18.83 -16.45 8.14
CA HIS A 180 20.12 -16.72 7.48
C HIS A 180 19.94 -16.73 5.96
N VAL A 181 20.90 -16.13 5.25
CA VAL A 181 20.93 -16.03 3.79
C VAL A 181 22.20 -16.69 3.28
N TYR A 182 22.05 -17.60 2.33
CA TYR A 182 23.17 -18.17 1.59
C TYR A 182 23.58 -17.23 0.46
N PHE A 183 24.88 -16.97 0.35
CA PHE A 183 25.46 -16.25 -0.78
C PHE A 183 26.54 -17.13 -1.42
N GLY A 184 26.26 -17.64 -2.61
CA GLY A 184 27.07 -18.69 -3.23
C GLY A 184 26.92 -20.03 -2.49
N VAL A 185 27.95 -20.88 -2.61
CA VAL A 185 27.92 -22.26 -2.06
C VAL A 185 28.35 -22.36 -0.60
N GLU A 186 29.14 -21.41 -0.08
CA GLU A 186 29.81 -21.58 1.22
C GLU A 186 29.53 -20.46 2.23
N MET A 187 28.99 -19.31 1.82
CA MET A 187 28.81 -18.19 2.74
C MET A 187 27.39 -18.15 3.29
N VAL A 188 27.29 -18.22 4.61
CA VAL A 188 26.05 -18.03 5.36
C VAL A 188 26.14 -16.72 6.13
N TYR A 189 25.27 -15.77 5.78
CA TYR A 189 25.13 -14.51 6.50
C TYR A 189 23.89 -14.55 7.38
N ARG A 190 24.02 -14.11 8.63
CA ARG A 190 22.88 -13.89 9.52
C ARG A 190 22.47 -12.42 9.48
N GLN A 191 21.21 -12.15 9.18
CA GLN A 191 20.66 -10.81 9.28
C GLN A 191 20.48 -10.44 10.76
N ARG A 192 21.13 -9.36 11.21
CA ARG A 192 21.10 -8.91 12.62
C ARG A 192 20.20 -7.69 12.87
N ALA A 193 19.73 -7.04 11.81
CA ALA A 193 18.88 -5.87 11.89
C ALA A 193 17.96 -5.77 10.66
N GLY A 194 16.89 -5.00 10.80
CA GLY A 194 15.86 -4.79 9.81
C GLY A 194 14.79 -5.88 9.80
N VAL A 195 13.72 -5.67 9.06
CA VAL A 195 12.75 -6.75 8.81
C VAL A 195 13.43 -7.86 8.01
N PRO A 196 13.37 -9.14 8.47
CA PRO A 196 13.95 -10.24 7.72
C PRO A 196 13.34 -10.34 6.34
N MET A 197 14.14 -10.42 5.27
CA MET A 197 13.59 -10.50 3.91
C MET A 197 13.37 -11.96 3.49
N GLY A 198 12.31 -12.20 2.70
CA GLY A 198 12.03 -13.52 2.11
C GLY A 198 11.17 -14.46 2.97
N LEU A 199 10.76 -14.07 4.18
CA LEU A 199 9.74 -14.80 4.93
C LEU A 199 8.34 -14.36 4.46
N SER A 200 7.38 -15.28 4.48
CA SER A 200 5.99 -14.95 4.15
C SER A 200 5.38 -13.91 5.10
N CYS A 201 5.87 -13.85 6.35
CA CYS A 201 5.42 -12.92 7.37
C CYS A 201 6.14 -11.55 7.34
N SER A 202 7.17 -11.38 6.50
CA SER A 202 8.00 -10.16 6.48
C SER A 202 7.23 -8.87 6.20
N PRO A 203 6.33 -8.81 5.18
CA PRO A 203 5.57 -7.58 4.91
C PRO A 203 4.71 -7.19 6.12
N TYR A 204 4.14 -8.17 6.82
CA TYR A 204 3.33 -7.93 8.00
C TYR A 204 4.16 -7.43 9.19
N PHE A 205 5.37 -7.95 9.39
CA PHE A 205 6.28 -7.41 10.41
C PHE A 205 6.64 -5.95 10.14
N ALA A 206 6.88 -5.60 8.87
CA ALA A 206 7.12 -4.23 8.45
C ALA A 206 5.90 -3.33 8.74
N ASP A 207 4.71 -3.74 8.31
CA ASP A 207 3.48 -2.97 8.50
C ASP A 207 3.13 -2.79 9.98
N VAL A 208 3.23 -3.85 10.79
CA VAL A 208 3.00 -3.77 12.24
C VAL A 208 4.00 -2.83 12.90
N TYR A 209 5.28 -2.94 12.56
CA TYR A 209 6.31 -2.08 13.13
C TYR A 209 6.02 -0.59 12.85
N MET A 210 5.72 -0.29 11.58
CA MET A 210 5.41 1.07 11.13
C MET A 210 4.12 1.59 11.76
N PHE A 211 3.08 0.77 11.78
CA PHE A 211 1.83 1.07 12.47
C PHE A 211 2.05 1.42 13.94
N MET A 212 2.87 0.65 14.67
CA MET A 212 3.16 0.93 16.07
C MET A 212 3.93 2.24 16.26
N CYS A 213 4.80 2.61 15.32
CA CYS A 213 5.47 3.91 15.35
C CYS A 213 4.47 5.06 15.12
N GLU A 214 3.56 4.91 14.16
CA GLU A 214 2.50 5.88 13.86
C GLU A 214 1.53 6.04 15.04
N LEU A 215 1.11 4.93 15.65
CA LEU A 215 0.23 4.93 16.82
C LEU A 215 0.87 5.67 18.01
N ASP A 216 2.11 5.34 18.35
CA ASP A 216 2.88 6.03 19.40
C ASP A 216 3.03 7.53 19.13
N PHE A 217 3.16 7.90 17.86
CA PHE A 217 3.23 9.29 17.43
C PHE A 217 1.91 10.01 17.67
N LEU A 218 0.79 9.45 17.21
CA LEU A 218 -0.54 10.04 17.36
C LEU A 218 -0.95 10.14 18.85
N LEU A 219 -0.65 9.11 19.65
CA LEU A 219 -0.95 9.10 21.09
C LEU A 219 -0.23 10.22 21.87
N GLN A 220 0.94 10.69 21.40
CA GLN A 220 1.60 11.84 22.04
C GLN A 220 0.73 13.10 21.95
N PHE A 221 0.04 13.35 20.83
CA PHE A 221 -0.85 14.50 20.69
C PHE A 221 -2.09 14.37 21.57
N ARG A 222 -2.68 13.17 21.60
CA ARG A 222 -3.81 12.86 22.48
C ARG A 222 -3.46 13.15 23.94
N ASN A 223 -2.35 12.59 24.43
CA ASN A 223 -1.96 12.74 25.83
C ASN A 223 -1.70 14.22 26.19
N ARG A 224 -1.08 14.99 25.29
CA ARG A 224 -0.89 16.43 25.50
C ARG A 224 -2.21 17.19 25.55
N TRP A 225 -3.18 16.80 24.74
CA TRP A 225 -4.52 17.35 24.80
C TRP A 225 -5.20 16.98 26.13
N GLU A 226 -5.15 15.72 26.57
CA GLU A 226 -5.74 15.29 27.85
C GLU A 226 -5.12 16.02 29.05
N GLU A 227 -3.81 16.26 29.03
CA GLU A 227 -3.08 17.00 30.07
C GLU A 227 -3.47 18.49 30.14
N SER A 228 -3.75 19.12 29.00
CA SER A 228 -3.87 20.59 28.89
C SER A 228 -5.27 21.11 28.59
N GLY A 229 -6.14 20.29 27.99
CA GLY A 229 -7.41 20.70 27.41
C GLY A 229 -7.29 21.57 26.15
N ASP A 230 -6.09 21.85 25.64
CA ASP A 230 -5.89 22.77 24.52
C ASP A 230 -6.21 22.11 23.17
N LEU A 231 -7.26 22.60 22.50
CA LEU A 231 -7.72 22.14 21.19
C LEU A 231 -6.69 22.35 20.07
N ALA A 232 -5.66 23.17 20.28
CA ALA A 232 -4.54 23.32 19.34
C ALA A 232 -3.83 21.98 19.06
N TRP A 233 -3.72 21.10 20.05
CA TRP A 233 -3.15 19.76 19.87
C TRP A 233 -3.97 18.91 18.90
N LEU A 234 -5.31 18.94 19.05
CA LEU A 234 -6.23 18.23 18.17
C LEU A 234 -6.26 18.83 16.77
N SER A 235 -6.14 20.16 16.65
CA SER A 235 -6.03 20.85 15.37
C SER A 235 -4.82 20.36 14.56
N VAL A 236 -3.65 20.23 15.19
CA VAL A 236 -2.46 19.66 14.52
C VAL A 236 -2.66 18.17 14.21
N LEU A 237 -3.16 17.38 15.16
CA LEU A 237 -3.43 15.95 14.98
C LEU A 237 -4.37 15.69 13.79
N SER A 238 -5.41 16.51 13.63
CA SER A 238 -6.42 16.38 12.57
C SER A 238 -5.84 16.44 11.16
N ARG A 239 -4.68 17.11 10.98
CA ARG A 239 -4.01 17.25 9.68
C ARG A 239 -3.38 15.95 9.20
N PHE A 240 -3.09 15.02 10.11
CA PHE A 240 -2.55 13.70 9.80
C PHE A 240 -3.59 12.75 9.20
N ARG A 241 -4.88 13.10 9.18
CA ARG A 241 -5.91 12.29 8.49
C ARG A 241 -5.68 12.18 6.98
N PHE A 242 -4.92 13.10 6.41
CA PHE A 242 -4.54 13.15 5.00
C PHE A 242 -3.11 12.62 4.75
N VAL A 243 -2.67 11.69 5.60
CA VAL A 243 -1.44 10.91 5.42
C VAL A 243 -1.82 9.49 5.04
N ARG A 244 -1.14 8.93 4.03
CA ARG A 244 -1.25 7.53 3.64
C ARG A 244 0.12 6.89 3.55
N ARG A 245 0.20 5.61 3.89
CA ARG A 245 1.38 4.78 3.76
C ARG A 245 0.99 3.47 3.09
N TYR A 246 1.77 3.06 2.10
CA TYR A 246 1.70 1.71 1.54
C TYR A 246 3.08 1.10 1.66
N MET A 247 3.22 0.09 2.51
CA MET A 247 4.53 -0.46 2.88
C MET A 247 5.50 0.65 3.33
N ASP A 248 6.56 0.90 2.57
CA ASP A 248 7.59 1.92 2.79
C ASP A 248 7.28 3.28 2.14
N ASP A 249 6.37 3.34 1.17
CA ASP A 249 5.96 4.58 0.50
C ASP A 249 4.99 5.37 1.40
N ASN A 250 5.19 6.69 1.49
CA ASN A 250 4.30 7.61 2.20
C ASN A 250 3.84 8.75 1.29
N LEU A 251 2.61 9.20 1.52
CA LEU A 251 1.98 10.36 0.88
C LEU A 251 1.37 11.24 1.96
N SER A 252 1.70 12.52 1.95
CA SER A 252 1.06 13.54 2.78
C SER A 252 0.47 14.66 1.95
N VAL A 253 -0.77 15.00 2.26
CA VAL A 253 -1.55 16.02 1.53
C VAL A 253 -1.94 17.17 2.46
N GLY A 254 -1.49 18.37 2.14
CA GLY A 254 -1.88 19.61 2.82
C GLY A 254 -1.46 19.68 4.30
N ASN A 255 -0.40 18.94 4.68
CA ASN A 255 0.03 18.83 6.08
C ASN A 255 1.49 19.29 6.25
N PRO A 256 1.73 20.58 6.56
CA PRO A 256 3.10 21.09 6.77
C PRO A 256 3.78 20.50 8.01
N TRP A 257 3.02 19.97 8.99
CA TRP A 257 3.57 19.30 10.16
C TRP A 257 4.14 17.93 9.83
N TYR A 258 3.65 17.25 8.78
CA TYR A 258 4.21 15.96 8.36
C TYR A 258 5.71 16.07 8.14
N ARG A 259 6.14 17.04 7.31
CA ARG A 259 7.56 17.32 7.07
C ARG A 259 8.35 17.54 8.36
N TYR A 260 7.79 18.32 9.29
CA TYR A 260 8.44 18.62 10.56
C TYR A 260 8.74 17.35 11.36
N PHE A 261 7.82 16.37 11.36
CA PHE A 261 7.93 15.15 12.15
C PHE A 261 8.59 13.95 11.45
N ILE A 262 8.88 14.03 10.16
CA ILE A 262 9.66 13.00 9.44
C ILE A 262 11.12 13.39 9.20
N SER A 263 11.44 14.67 9.29
CA SER A 263 12.79 15.18 9.01
C SER A 263 13.73 15.05 10.21
N ASN A 264 15.01 14.78 9.96
CA ASN A 264 16.08 14.81 10.95
C ASN A 264 17.36 15.40 10.32
N PRO A 265 17.83 16.60 10.75
CA PRO A 265 17.23 17.45 11.78
C PRO A 265 15.87 18.03 11.35
N ARG A 266 15.07 18.45 12.32
CA ARG A 266 13.76 19.07 12.03
C ARG A 266 13.92 20.44 11.37
N PRO A 267 13.07 20.80 10.40
CA PRO A 267 12.98 22.16 9.89
C PRO A 267 12.40 23.11 10.95
N PRO A 268 12.40 24.43 10.70
CA PRO A 268 11.64 25.39 11.50
C PRO A 268 10.15 25.00 11.61
N LEU A 269 9.50 25.43 12.70
CA LEU A 269 8.07 25.21 12.89
C LEU A 269 7.27 25.79 11.72
N PRO A 270 6.20 25.11 11.27
CA PRO A 270 5.30 25.66 10.25
C PRO A 270 4.78 27.06 10.62
N PRO A 271 4.58 27.99 9.65
CA PRO A 271 4.09 29.34 9.93
C PRO A 271 2.77 29.38 10.69
N ASP A 272 1.87 28.44 10.40
CA ASP A 272 0.54 28.34 11.01
C ASP A 272 0.55 27.55 12.34
N THR A 273 1.70 27.45 13.00
CA THR A 273 1.82 26.75 14.29
C THR A 273 1.06 27.52 15.38
N PRO A 274 0.14 26.87 16.11
CA PRO A 274 -0.58 27.54 17.19
C PRO A 274 0.38 28.01 18.28
N PRO A 275 0.34 29.30 18.70
CA PRO A 275 1.28 29.83 19.69
C PRO A 275 1.28 29.08 21.02
N SER A 276 0.11 28.63 21.46
CA SER A 276 -0.10 27.95 22.75
C SER A 276 0.69 26.64 22.88
N ILE A 277 0.96 25.94 21.77
CA ILE A 277 1.69 24.66 21.77
C ILE A 277 3.08 24.75 21.13
N SER A 278 3.45 25.91 20.57
CA SER A 278 4.70 26.11 19.82
C SER A 278 5.96 25.71 20.60
N HIS A 279 5.99 26.00 21.90
CA HIS A 279 7.11 25.67 22.78
C HIS A 279 7.22 24.17 23.10
N ALA A 280 6.11 23.43 23.04
CA ALA A 280 6.04 22.02 23.40
C ALA A 280 6.24 21.08 22.21
N LEU A 281 5.89 21.50 20.98
CA LEU A 281 6.05 20.70 19.76
C LEU A 281 7.47 20.15 19.54
N PRO A 282 8.56 20.90 19.79
CA PRO A 282 9.92 20.37 19.66
C PRO A 282 10.23 19.19 20.57
N SER A 283 9.55 19.07 21.72
CA SER A 283 9.76 17.96 22.67
C SER A 283 9.12 16.64 22.24
N LEU A 284 8.14 16.68 21.33
CA LEU A 284 7.51 15.48 20.81
C LEU A 284 8.49 14.67 19.97
N ARG A 285 8.28 13.36 19.85
CA ARG A 285 9.10 12.48 19.01
C ARG A 285 8.66 12.52 17.54
N ASN A 286 9.57 12.16 16.64
CA ASN A 286 9.25 11.97 15.22
C ASN A 286 8.30 10.77 15.03
N ILE A 287 7.66 10.71 13.85
CA ILE A 287 6.77 9.59 13.48
C ILE A 287 7.58 8.29 13.48
N TYR A 288 8.72 8.31 12.79
CA TYR A 288 9.59 7.16 12.65
C TYR A 288 10.89 7.35 13.45
N PRO A 289 11.46 6.26 14.01
CA PRO A 289 12.72 6.34 14.72
C PRO A 289 13.88 6.71 13.78
N PRO A 290 14.98 7.29 14.30
CA PRO A 290 16.11 7.75 13.48
C PRO A 290 16.76 6.67 12.59
N CYS A 291 16.62 5.39 12.94
CA CYS A 291 17.14 4.27 12.15
C CYS A 291 16.42 4.07 10.80
N LEU A 292 15.19 4.57 10.66
CA LEU A 292 14.33 4.43 9.47
C LEU A 292 14.36 5.63 8.52
N SER A 293 15.50 6.31 8.41
CA SER A 293 15.67 7.57 7.68
C SER A 293 14.75 7.72 6.45
N LEU A 294 14.02 8.82 6.34
CA LEU A 294 13.09 9.05 5.23
C LEU A 294 13.76 9.89 4.15
N VAL A 295 13.57 9.48 2.89
CA VAL A 295 13.96 10.26 1.73
C VAL A 295 12.71 10.94 1.20
N LEU A 296 12.68 12.26 1.26
CA LEU A 296 11.60 13.05 0.69
C LEU A 296 11.72 12.99 -0.83
N ASP A 297 10.66 12.53 -1.49
CA ASP A 297 10.48 12.71 -2.92
C ASP A 297 9.73 14.03 -3.15
N ARG A 298 10.37 14.95 -3.86
CA ARG A 298 9.78 16.24 -4.21
C ARG A 298 9.88 16.44 -5.71
N PRO A 299 8.78 16.81 -6.36
CA PRO A 299 8.90 17.31 -7.71
C PRO A 299 9.70 18.62 -7.71
N SER A 300 10.42 18.84 -8.82
CA SER A 300 11.06 20.12 -9.11
C SER A 300 10.04 21.26 -9.22
N ASP A 301 8.85 20.98 -9.76
CA ASP A 301 7.72 21.90 -9.82
C ASP A 301 6.59 21.42 -8.89
N PRO A 302 6.11 22.24 -7.93
CA PRO A 302 4.95 21.90 -7.11
C PRO A 302 3.70 21.45 -7.89
N LEU A 303 3.55 21.88 -9.15
CA LEU A 303 2.45 21.48 -10.04
C LEU A 303 2.62 20.08 -10.65
N ASP A 304 3.83 19.53 -10.70
CA ASP A 304 4.07 18.15 -11.18
C ASP A 304 3.51 17.11 -10.20
N GLY A 305 3.40 17.50 -8.93
CA GLY A 305 2.88 16.65 -7.86
C GLY A 305 3.82 15.53 -7.45
N VAL A 306 3.31 14.60 -6.67
CA VAL A 306 4.07 13.47 -6.11
C VAL A 306 3.52 12.15 -6.64
N THR A 307 4.39 11.16 -6.74
CA THR A 307 3.99 9.80 -7.10
C THR A 307 3.80 8.95 -5.85
N PHE A 308 2.77 8.11 -5.85
CA PHE A 308 2.49 7.18 -4.77
C PHE A 308 1.74 5.99 -5.35
N LEU A 309 2.22 4.76 -5.13
CA LEU A 309 1.76 3.58 -5.89
C LEU A 309 1.88 3.83 -7.41
N ASP A 310 0.89 3.40 -8.19
CA ASP A 310 0.75 3.69 -9.62
C ASP A 310 -0.03 4.99 -9.88
N LEU A 311 0.03 5.95 -8.95
CA LEU A 311 -0.69 7.22 -9.04
C LEU A 311 0.26 8.40 -9.04
N ARG A 312 -0.17 9.46 -9.70
CA ARG A 312 0.37 10.81 -9.54
C ARG A 312 -0.70 11.71 -8.95
N VAL A 313 -0.41 12.28 -7.80
CA VAL A 313 -1.25 13.23 -7.07
C VAL A 313 -0.66 14.61 -7.25
N ARG A 314 -1.41 15.53 -7.87
CA ARG A 314 -0.92 16.86 -8.23
C ARG A 314 -1.99 17.94 -8.07
N PRO A 315 -1.60 19.22 -7.90
CA PRO A 315 -2.53 20.33 -7.95
C PRO A 315 -3.28 20.41 -9.29
N HIS A 316 -4.53 20.87 -9.25
CA HIS A 316 -5.30 21.14 -10.45
C HIS A 316 -4.70 22.38 -11.16
N PRO A 317 -4.41 22.31 -12.48
CA PRO A 317 -3.71 23.38 -13.19
C PRO A 317 -4.38 24.76 -13.10
N HIS A 318 -5.72 24.78 -13.14
CA HIS A 318 -6.51 26.02 -13.08
C HIS A 318 -7.04 26.35 -11.68
N TYR A 319 -6.99 25.40 -10.74
CA TYR A 319 -7.57 25.57 -9.40
C TYR A 319 -6.63 24.92 -8.37
N PRO A 320 -5.43 25.48 -8.12
CA PRO A 320 -4.35 24.77 -7.43
C PRO A 320 -4.66 24.31 -6.01
N ALA A 321 -5.67 24.88 -5.35
CA ALA A 321 -6.18 24.42 -4.06
C ALA A 321 -6.81 23.00 -4.11
N TYR A 322 -7.23 22.55 -5.30
CA TYR A 322 -7.75 21.21 -5.53
C TYR A 322 -6.68 20.29 -6.07
N LEU A 323 -6.83 19.00 -5.78
CA LEU A 323 -5.93 17.95 -6.21
C LEU A 323 -6.58 17.03 -7.23
N LEU A 324 -5.74 16.56 -8.15
CA LEU A 324 -6.06 15.55 -9.14
C LEU A 324 -5.23 14.30 -8.86
N VAL A 325 -5.86 13.14 -9.01
CA VAL A 325 -5.23 11.82 -9.04
C VAL A 325 -5.29 11.30 -10.46
N SER A 326 -4.12 10.95 -10.99
CA SER A 326 -3.95 10.43 -12.35
C SER A 326 -3.14 9.14 -12.31
N HIS A 327 -3.32 8.27 -13.30
CA HIS A 327 -2.53 7.04 -13.42
C HIS A 327 -1.07 7.39 -13.76
N TYR A 328 -0.13 6.76 -13.08
CA TYR A 328 1.29 6.93 -13.31
C TYR A 328 1.95 5.56 -13.44
N ASP A 329 2.73 5.37 -14.50
CA ASP A 329 3.50 4.15 -14.73
C ASP A 329 4.98 4.50 -14.63
N LYS A 330 5.61 4.15 -13.51
CA LYS A 330 7.02 4.41 -13.21
C LYS A 330 7.98 3.88 -14.28
N ARG A 331 7.56 2.88 -15.06
CA ARG A 331 8.35 2.34 -16.18
C ARG A 331 8.53 3.35 -17.30
N SER A 332 7.61 4.30 -17.43
CA SER A 332 7.68 5.38 -18.43
C SER A 332 8.88 6.30 -18.23
N ASP A 333 9.42 6.35 -17.01
CA ASP A 333 10.60 7.15 -16.68
C ASP A 333 11.91 6.51 -17.17
N PHE A 334 11.85 5.25 -17.62
CA PHE A 334 12.98 4.49 -18.15
C PHE A 334 12.74 4.14 -19.62
N PRO A 335 12.72 5.12 -20.54
CA PRO A 335 12.36 4.89 -21.95
C PRO A 335 13.35 3.99 -22.70
N SER A 336 14.55 3.80 -22.16
CA SER A 336 15.56 2.87 -22.69
C SER A 336 15.27 1.40 -22.35
N LEU A 337 14.40 1.14 -21.39
CA LEU A 337 14.01 -0.21 -21.00
C LEU A 337 12.79 -0.63 -21.81
N ASP A 338 12.95 -1.62 -22.69
CA ASP A 338 11.81 -2.24 -23.38
C ASP A 338 11.00 -3.08 -22.39
N VAL A 339 9.98 -2.47 -21.80
CA VAL A 339 9.08 -3.16 -20.87
C VAL A 339 7.87 -3.70 -21.61
N ILE A 340 7.74 -5.02 -21.61
CA ILE A 340 6.59 -5.74 -22.15
C ILE A 340 5.43 -5.63 -21.17
N GLN A 341 4.46 -4.73 -21.45
CA GLN A 341 3.31 -4.50 -20.57
C GLN A 341 2.17 -5.50 -20.79
N TYR A 342 1.98 -5.97 -22.03
CA TYR A 342 0.88 -6.84 -22.42
C TYR A 342 1.35 -8.00 -23.29
N PRO A 343 0.70 -9.17 -23.21
CA PRO A 343 1.03 -10.31 -24.06
C PRO A 343 0.74 -9.99 -25.53
N HIS A 344 1.59 -10.47 -26.43
CA HIS A 344 1.36 -10.38 -27.87
C HIS A 344 0.10 -11.17 -28.29
N ILE A 345 -0.60 -10.73 -29.33
CA ILE A 345 -1.84 -11.35 -29.81
C ILE A 345 -1.66 -12.83 -30.24
N THR A 346 -0.43 -13.22 -30.57
CA THR A 346 -0.05 -14.59 -30.97
C THR A 346 0.44 -15.45 -29.82
N SER A 347 0.35 -14.98 -28.57
CA SER A 347 0.67 -15.79 -27.40
C SER A 347 -0.29 -17.00 -27.29
N ALA A 348 0.12 -18.01 -26.52
CA ALA A 348 -0.68 -19.21 -26.27
C ALA A 348 -1.94 -18.97 -25.38
N LEU A 349 -2.21 -17.71 -25.01
CA LEU A 349 -3.36 -17.34 -24.21
C LEU A 349 -4.63 -17.33 -25.05
N MET A 350 -5.77 -17.69 -24.44
CA MET A 350 -7.04 -17.65 -25.16
C MET A 350 -7.36 -16.22 -25.58
N ARG A 351 -7.79 -16.04 -26.84
CA ARG A 351 -8.11 -14.71 -27.40
C ARG A 351 -9.09 -13.91 -26.53
N LYS A 352 -10.07 -14.57 -25.90
CA LYS A 352 -11.01 -13.92 -24.99
C LYS A 352 -10.31 -13.22 -23.82
N HIS A 353 -9.31 -13.86 -23.21
CA HIS A 353 -8.55 -13.27 -22.10
C HIS A 353 -7.67 -12.11 -22.57
N LEU A 354 -7.07 -12.23 -23.75
CA LEU A 354 -6.27 -11.15 -24.35
C LEU A 354 -7.10 -9.87 -24.53
N TYR A 355 -8.28 -9.96 -25.14
CA TYR A 355 -9.14 -8.77 -25.31
C TYR A 355 -9.76 -8.30 -23.99
N ASN A 356 -10.02 -9.18 -23.02
CA ASN A 356 -10.54 -8.79 -21.72
C ASN A 356 -9.59 -7.91 -20.90
N ILE A 357 -8.30 -7.83 -21.25
CA ILE A 357 -7.35 -6.90 -20.62
C ILE A 357 -7.89 -5.46 -20.65
N ILE A 358 -8.44 -5.00 -21.79
CA ILE A 358 -8.94 -3.61 -21.84
C ILE A 358 -10.16 -3.39 -20.95
N TYR A 359 -10.96 -4.44 -20.73
CA TYR A 359 -12.10 -4.40 -19.85
C TYR A 359 -11.66 -4.25 -18.38
N THR A 360 -10.64 -4.99 -17.97
CA THR A 360 -10.09 -4.87 -16.61
C THR A 360 -9.37 -3.54 -16.42
N GLU A 361 -8.66 -3.05 -17.43
CA GLU A 361 -8.00 -1.73 -17.38
C GLU A 361 -9.00 -0.57 -17.28
N HIS A 362 -10.15 -0.66 -17.96
CA HIS A 362 -11.26 0.29 -17.80
C HIS A 362 -11.66 0.42 -16.33
N ILE A 363 -11.95 -0.71 -15.68
CA ILE A 363 -12.40 -0.73 -14.28
C ILE A 363 -11.29 -0.21 -13.36
N ARG A 364 -10.06 -0.68 -13.56
CA ARG A 364 -8.89 -0.30 -12.76
C ARG A 364 -8.64 1.21 -12.83
N ILE A 365 -8.52 1.78 -14.02
CA ILE A 365 -8.21 3.22 -14.16
C ILE A 365 -9.39 4.07 -13.68
N ALA A 366 -10.64 3.68 -13.98
CA ALA A 366 -11.83 4.38 -13.49
C ALA A 366 -11.90 4.43 -11.96
N SER A 367 -11.43 3.38 -11.27
CA SER A 367 -11.36 3.35 -9.81
C SER A 367 -10.22 4.22 -9.23
N GLN A 368 -9.21 4.56 -10.03
CA GLN A 368 -8.00 5.19 -9.51
C GLN A 368 -7.96 6.70 -9.66
N VAL A 369 -8.52 7.22 -10.76
CA VAL A 369 -8.33 8.61 -11.17
C VAL A 369 -9.53 9.49 -10.77
N THR A 370 -9.27 10.79 -10.57
CA THR A 370 -10.31 11.76 -10.21
C THR A 370 -10.82 12.58 -11.38
N ASP A 371 -10.06 12.68 -12.48
CA ASP A 371 -10.42 13.49 -13.63
C ASP A 371 -10.53 12.68 -14.92
N ARG A 372 -11.43 13.16 -15.78
CA ARG A 372 -11.81 12.50 -17.03
C ARG A 372 -10.67 12.49 -18.03
N ASP A 373 -9.86 13.53 -18.09
CA ASP A 373 -8.86 13.68 -19.15
C ASP A 373 -7.68 12.73 -18.89
N SER A 374 -7.25 12.61 -17.63
CA SER A 374 -6.29 11.58 -17.18
C SER A 374 -6.78 10.17 -17.46
N TYR A 375 -8.07 9.87 -17.21
CA TYR A 375 -8.68 8.59 -17.55
C TYR A 375 -8.60 8.30 -19.06
N VAL A 376 -9.07 9.25 -19.87
CA VAL A 376 -9.15 9.12 -21.32
C VAL A 376 -7.76 8.89 -21.89
N HIS A 377 -6.78 9.69 -21.46
CA HIS A 377 -5.41 9.60 -21.91
C HIS A 377 -4.75 8.26 -21.53
N ALA A 378 -4.86 7.83 -20.26
CA ALA A 378 -4.24 6.59 -19.80
C ALA A 378 -4.78 5.36 -20.53
N LEU A 379 -6.10 5.30 -20.74
CA LEU A 379 -6.73 4.18 -21.44
C LEU A 379 -6.43 4.20 -22.94
N ALA A 380 -6.42 5.38 -23.57
CA ALA A 380 -6.05 5.53 -24.97
C ALA A 380 -4.60 5.12 -25.23
N ALA A 381 -3.66 5.50 -24.37
CA ALA A 381 -2.25 5.10 -24.47
C ALA A 381 -2.08 3.57 -24.44
N LYS A 382 -2.81 2.88 -23.56
CA LYS A 382 -2.80 1.42 -23.45
C LYS A 382 -3.41 0.73 -24.68
N ILE A 383 -4.57 1.21 -25.15
CA ILE A 383 -5.19 0.69 -26.38
C ILE A 383 -4.24 0.84 -27.57
N ARG A 384 -3.63 2.03 -27.72
CA ARG A 384 -2.66 2.32 -28.77
C ARG A 384 -1.49 1.35 -28.72
N TYR A 385 -0.90 1.14 -27.53
CA TYR A 385 0.19 0.18 -27.35
C TYR A 385 -0.22 -1.25 -27.72
N MET A 386 -1.41 -1.70 -27.31
CA MET A 386 -1.92 -3.03 -27.67
C MET A 386 -2.09 -3.19 -29.20
N ILE A 387 -2.53 -2.14 -29.90
CA ILE A 387 -2.69 -2.16 -31.36
C ILE A 387 -1.32 -2.22 -32.05
N HIS A 388 -0.44 -1.26 -31.77
CA HIS A 388 0.79 -1.06 -32.57
C HIS A 388 1.94 -1.95 -32.14
N GLU A 389 2.09 -2.21 -30.84
CA GLU A 389 3.24 -2.94 -30.30
C GLU A 389 2.92 -4.42 -30.04
N ARG A 390 1.63 -4.79 -29.97
CA ARG A 390 1.20 -6.16 -29.61
C ARG A 390 0.27 -6.84 -30.63
N GLY A 391 -0.07 -6.15 -31.72
CA GLY A 391 -0.80 -6.72 -32.86
C GLY A 391 -2.30 -6.93 -32.64
N TYR A 392 -2.91 -6.26 -31.66
CA TYR A 392 -4.34 -6.43 -31.40
C TYR A 392 -5.20 -5.75 -32.46
N ASP A 393 -6.28 -6.42 -32.85
CA ASP A 393 -7.30 -5.81 -33.72
C ASP A 393 -8.01 -4.64 -33.03
N ARG A 394 -7.91 -3.46 -33.66
CA ARG A 394 -8.50 -2.19 -33.19
C ARG A 394 -10.00 -2.30 -32.98
N THR A 395 -10.73 -2.87 -33.93
CA THR A 395 -12.21 -2.96 -33.89
C THR A 395 -12.69 -3.79 -32.71
N ARG A 396 -12.01 -4.92 -32.44
CA ARG A 396 -12.32 -5.79 -31.30
C ARG A 396 -11.99 -5.12 -29.96
N LEU A 397 -10.87 -4.41 -29.86
CA LEU A 397 -10.53 -3.64 -28.64
C LEU A 397 -11.56 -2.55 -28.36
N TYR A 398 -11.96 -1.79 -29.38
CA TYR A 398 -12.99 -0.76 -29.23
C TYR A 398 -14.34 -1.35 -28.81
N ARG A 399 -14.75 -2.46 -29.41
CA ARG A 399 -15.98 -3.17 -29.00
C ARG A 399 -15.92 -3.58 -27.54
N GLN A 400 -14.81 -4.17 -27.11
CA GLN A 400 -14.64 -4.61 -25.73
C GLN A 400 -14.63 -3.44 -24.74
N HIS A 401 -13.95 -2.34 -25.08
CA HIS A 401 -13.97 -1.11 -24.29
C HIS A 401 -15.39 -0.52 -24.20
N ARG A 402 -16.13 -0.46 -25.32
CA ARG A 402 -17.54 0.00 -25.32
C ARG A 402 -18.40 -0.86 -24.40
N THR A 403 -18.22 -2.18 -24.43
CA THR A 403 -18.91 -3.08 -23.48
C THR A 403 -18.54 -2.78 -22.03
N ALA A 404 -17.28 -2.44 -21.73
CA ALA A 404 -16.86 -2.05 -20.39
C ALA A 404 -17.56 -0.76 -19.93
N CYS A 405 -17.59 0.29 -20.77
CA CYS A 405 -18.29 1.54 -20.46
C CYS A 405 -19.78 1.33 -20.17
N LEU A 406 -20.46 0.52 -20.98
CA LEU A 406 -21.90 0.24 -20.81
C LEU A 406 -22.22 -0.50 -19.52
N LYS A 407 -21.32 -1.39 -19.08
CA LYS A 407 -21.52 -2.21 -17.86
C LYS A 407 -21.03 -1.51 -16.60
N HIS A 408 -20.00 -0.69 -16.72
CA HIS A 408 -19.32 -0.04 -15.61
C HIS A 408 -19.23 1.45 -15.91
N ALA A 409 -20.25 2.19 -15.52
CA ALA A 409 -20.23 3.64 -15.54
C ALA A 409 -19.03 4.15 -14.74
N VAL A 410 -18.47 5.29 -15.16
CA VAL A 410 -17.44 5.98 -14.37
C VAL A 410 -18.12 7.12 -13.63
N PRO A 411 -18.56 6.91 -12.37
CA PRO A 411 -19.53 7.77 -11.71
C PRO A 411 -19.02 9.20 -11.47
N HIS A 412 -17.70 9.41 -11.44
CA HIS A 412 -17.10 10.72 -11.18
C HIS A 412 -16.99 11.62 -12.43
N PHE A 413 -17.40 11.16 -13.62
CA PHE A 413 -17.29 11.93 -14.88
C PHE A 413 -18.59 12.52 -15.39
N ALA A 414 -19.59 12.72 -14.52
CA ALA A 414 -20.84 13.39 -14.88
C ALA A 414 -20.55 14.77 -15.53
N PRO A 415 -21.23 15.14 -16.64
CA PRO A 415 -22.41 14.49 -17.23
C PRO A 415 -22.11 13.49 -18.39
N ALA A 416 -20.93 12.88 -18.48
CA ALA A 416 -20.61 12.01 -19.61
C ALA A 416 -21.45 10.71 -19.61
N THR A 417 -22.15 10.43 -20.73
CA THR A 417 -22.77 9.12 -20.96
C THR A 417 -21.69 8.05 -21.17
N PRO A 418 -21.98 6.76 -20.91
CA PRO A 418 -21.06 5.66 -21.21
C PRO A 418 -20.52 5.70 -22.65
N GLU A 419 -21.38 6.00 -23.63
CA GLU A 419 -21.01 6.19 -25.03
C GLU A 419 -20.09 7.39 -25.22
N GLY A 420 -20.40 8.52 -24.58
CA GLY A 420 -19.55 9.71 -24.64
C GLY A 420 -18.13 9.46 -24.13
N VAL A 421 -17.98 8.66 -23.06
CA VAL A 421 -16.67 8.25 -22.54
C VAL A 421 -15.93 7.38 -23.55
N HIS A 422 -16.61 6.41 -24.17
CA HIS A 422 -16.03 5.57 -25.22
C HIS A 422 -15.49 6.42 -26.39
N ASP A 423 -16.30 7.37 -26.87
CA ASP A 423 -15.96 8.22 -28.01
C ASP A 423 -14.80 9.18 -27.70
N LEU A 424 -14.65 9.62 -26.45
CA LEU A 424 -13.49 10.41 -26.02
C LEU A 424 -12.20 9.59 -26.09
N VAL A 425 -12.22 8.35 -25.61
CA VAL A 425 -11.06 7.44 -25.67
C VAL A 425 -10.68 7.14 -27.11
N VAL A 426 -11.64 6.83 -27.98
CA VAL A 426 -11.37 6.57 -29.40
C VAL A 426 -10.77 7.78 -30.10
N ARG A 427 -11.28 8.98 -29.82
CA ARG A 427 -10.72 10.25 -30.34
C ARG A 427 -9.30 10.47 -29.84
N GLU A 428 -9.03 10.19 -28.57
CA GLU A 428 -7.70 10.33 -28.00
C GLU A 428 -6.71 9.32 -28.60
N VAL A 429 -7.11 8.07 -28.85
CA VAL A 429 -6.28 7.11 -29.59
C VAL A 429 -5.92 7.67 -30.97
N ALA A 430 -6.89 8.23 -31.69
CA ALA A 430 -6.64 8.83 -33.00
C ALA A 430 -5.68 10.04 -32.91
N ARG A 431 -5.81 10.86 -31.87
CA ARG A 431 -4.90 11.98 -31.59
C ARG A 431 -3.47 11.49 -31.33
N LEU A 432 -3.30 10.45 -30.51
CA LEU A 432 -2.00 9.84 -30.21
C LEU A 432 -1.39 9.12 -31.42
N ASP A 433 -2.21 8.55 -32.29
CA ASP A 433 -1.78 8.00 -33.58
C ASP A 433 -1.26 9.10 -34.51
N ALA A 434 -1.96 10.24 -34.59
CA ALA A 434 -1.56 11.39 -35.41
C ALA A 434 -0.32 12.11 -34.88
N ALA A 435 -0.13 12.16 -33.55
CA ALA A 435 1.03 12.77 -32.91
C ALA A 435 2.33 11.96 -33.08
N ARG A 436 2.24 10.71 -33.55
CA ARG A 436 3.42 9.95 -33.98
C ARG A 436 3.94 10.61 -35.26
N ALA A 437 4.91 11.51 -35.14
CA ALA A 437 5.74 11.92 -36.27
C ALA A 437 6.17 10.65 -37.04
N PRO A 438 6.27 10.68 -38.38
CA PRO A 438 6.81 9.56 -39.12
C PRO A 438 8.27 9.42 -38.71
N ALA A 439 8.52 8.64 -37.65
CA ALA A 439 9.83 8.13 -37.37
C ALA A 439 10.19 7.32 -38.61
N ASN A 440 11.14 7.83 -39.38
CA ASN A 440 11.89 7.12 -40.41
C ASN A 440 12.68 5.98 -39.77
N HIS A 441 11.96 5.06 -39.14
CA HIS A 441 12.36 3.69 -38.96
C HIS A 441 11.35 2.91 -39.78
N ALA A 442 11.58 2.96 -41.10
CA ALA A 442 11.42 1.77 -41.90
C ALA A 442 12.30 0.70 -41.24
N TYR A 443 11.77 0.02 -40.22
CA TYR A 443 12.16 -1.34 -39.98
C TYR A 443 11.75 -2.06 -41.26
N PRO A 444 12.69 -2.63 -42.03
CA PRO A 444 12.31 -3.68 -42.93
C PRO A 444 11.61 -4.69 -42.03
N VAL A 445 10.35 -4.99 -42.33
CA VAL A 445 9.78 -6.27 -41.90
C VAL A 445 10.60 -7.30 -42.65
N ASP A 446 11.75 -7.64 -42.09
CA ASP A 446 12.50 -8.80 -42.51
C ASP A 446 11.64 -10.00 -42.11
N ARG A 447 10.80 -10.43 -43.06
CA ARG A 447 10.00 -11.64 -42.98
C ARG A 447 10.86 -12.91 -42.90
N THR A 448 12.18 -12.80 -42.72
CA THR A 448 13.10 -13.93 -42.59
C THR A 448 13.88 -14.01 -41.27
N ARG A 449 13.58 -13.17 -40.27
CA ARG A 449 14.07 -13.48 -38.91
C ARG A 449 13.25 -14.60 -38.29
N HIS A 450 13.82 -15.79 -38.44
CA HIS A 450 13.47 -17.05 -37.79
C HIS A 450 12.73 -16.85 -36.47
N ALA A 451 11.60 -17.55 -36.34
CA ALA A 451 11.09 -17.98 -35.05
C ALA A 451 12.29 -18.43 -34.19
N PRO A 452 12.36 -18.09 -32.88
CA PRO A 452 13.37 -18.68 -32.03
C PRO A 452 13.18 -20.19 -32.12
N SER A 453 14.08 -20.84 -32.87
CA SER A 453 14.23 -22.27 -32.80
C SER A 453 14.65 -22.52 -31.37
N TYR A 454 13.70 -22.93 -30.53
CA TYR A 454 14.03 -23.64 -29.32
C TYR A 454 15.05 -24.69 -29.73
N HIS A 455 16.28 -24.58 -29.20
CA HIS A 455 17.35 -25.52 -29.45
C HIS A 455 16.90 -26.91 -28.98
N ALA A 456 16.26 -27.67 -29.88
CA ALA A 456 15.95 -29.08 -29.72
C ALA A 456 17.17 -29.93 -29.30
N PRO A 457 18.43 -29.61 -29.68
CA PRO A 457 19.59 -30.38 -29.21
C PRO A 457 19.85 -30.25 -27.70
N ALA A 458 19.57 -29.08 -27.10
CA ALA A 458 19.85 -28.83 -25.68
C ALA A 458 18.82 -29.51 -24.77
N LEU A 459 17.55 -29.56 -25.19
CA LEU A 459 16.49 -30.28 -24.46
C LEU A 459 16.66 -31.80 -24.57
N ALA A 460 17.11 -32.31 -25.73
CA ALA A 460 17.41 -33.73 -25.91
C ALA A 460 18.64 -34.18 -25.10
N ALA A 461 19.69 -33.35 -25.01
CA ALA A 461 20.84 -33.62 -24.16
C ALA A 461 20.49 -33.61 -22.66
N TRP A 462 19.59 -32.72 -22.24
CA TRP A 462 19.11 -32.64 -20.86
C TRP A 462 18.20 -33.83 -20.49
N LEU A 463 17.28 -34.24 -21.37
CA LEU A 463 16.41 -35.40 -21.14
C LEU A 463 17.17 -36.73 -21.14
N SER A 464 18.28 -36.84 -21.88
CA SER A 464 19.14 -38.04 -21.90
C SER A 464 19.99 -38.19 -20.62
N ALA A 465 20.20 -37.11 -19.86
CA ALA A 465 20.99 -37.12 -18.63
C ALA A 465 20.17 -37.45 -17.36
N ILE A 466 18.83 -37.57 -17.48
CA ILE A 466 17.90 -37.69 -16.35
C ILE A 466 17.02 -38.96 -16.45
N SER A 467 17.27 -39.84 -17.42
CA SER A 467 16.73 -41.22 -17.35
C SER A 467 17.75 -42.15 -16.68
N PRO A 468 17.29 -43.02 -15.76
CA PRO A 468 18.15 -43.89 -14.95
C PRO A 468 18.94 -44.91 -15.77
#